data_AF-A0A7R8WWN2-F1
#
_entry.id   AF-A0A7R8WWN2-F1
#
_cell.length_a   1.000
_cell.length_b   1.000
_cell.length_c   1.000
_cell.angle_alpha   90.00
_cell.angle_beta   90.00
_cell.angle_gamma   90.00
#
_symmetry.space_group_name_H-M   'P 1'
#
loop_
_entity.id
_entity.type
_entity.pdbx_description
1 polymer ?
#
loop_
_entity_poly.entity_id
_entity_poly.type
_entity_poly.pdbx_seq_one_letter_code
_entity_poly.pdbx_strand_id
1 'polypeptide(L)'
;MQYEDVKRLGQWQSILSIKVKKQARRSSVDYLTVDGIKHLLEQIPTNTRTGRRNLALLALLYDSGARVGELIDLTPSSLNLNKPCYVTLLGKGGKKRMVPLQNEQ
;
A
#
# COMPACT_ATOMS: atom_id res chain seq x y z
N MET A 1 -9.95 12.87 -31.20
CA MET A 1 -11.16 13.38 -31.88
C MET A 1 -12.28 12.40 -31.56
N GLN A 2 -13.16 12.74 -30.61
CA GLN A 2 -14.31 11.89 -30.28
C GLN A 2 -15.29 11.96 -31.46
N TYR A 3 -15.67 10.81 -32.02
CA TYR A 3 -16.68 10.75 -33.07
C TYR A 3 -18.04 11.11 -32.47
N GLU A 4 -18.59 12.26 -32.84
CA GLU A 4 -19.97 12.64 -32.54
C GLU A 4 -20.91 11.93 -33.52
N ASP A 5 -21.13 10.62 -33.34
CA ASP A 5 -22.15 9.88 -34.08
C ASP A 5 -23.54 10.15 -33.46
N VAL A 6 -24.13 11.30 -33.84
CA VAL A 6 -25.44 11.77 -33.37
C VAL A 6 -26.57 10.76 -33.65
N LYS A 7 -26.40 9.88 -34.66
CA LYS A 7 -27.45 8.90 -35.03
C LYS A 7 -27.73 7.90 -33.93
N ARG A 8 -26.76 7.66 -33.03
CA ARG A 8 -26.87 6.66 -31.95
C ARG A 8 -27.10 7.29 -30.57
N LEU A 9 -27.36 8.59 -30.49
CA LEU A 9 -27.52 9.32 -29.24
C LEU A 9 -28.58 8.68 -28.32
N GLY A 10 -29.72 8.27 -28.87
CA GLY A 10 -30.78 7.59 -28.11
C GLY A 10 -30.37 6.22 -27.59
N GLN A 11 -29.58 5.47 -28.37
CA GLN A 11 -29.03 4.18 -27.94
C GLN A 11 -28.00 4.36 -26.81
N TRP A 12 -27.16 5.40 -26.89
CA TRP A 12 -26.22 5.74 -25.83
C TRP A 12 -26.92 6.16 -24.55
N GLN A 13 -27.98 6.98 -24.64
CA GLN A 13 -28.78 7.36 -23.48
C GLN A 13 -29.47 6.14 -22.85
N SER A 14 -29.90 5.16 -23.67
CA SER A 14 -30.43 3.89 -23.19
C SER A 14 -29.37 3.04 -22.49
N ILE A 15 -28.12 3.02 -22.97
CA ILE A 15 -27.01 2.29 -22.33
C ILE A 15 -26.62 2.97 -21.01
N LEU A 16 -26.49 4.30 -21.00
CA LEU A 16 -26.13 5.08 -19.82
C LEU A 16 -27.20 5.05 -18.73
N SER A 17 -28.46 4.82 -19.09
CA SER A 17 -29.57 4.70 -18.13
C SER A 17 -29.71 3.30 -17.50
N ILE A 18 -28.92 2.32 -17.95
CA ILE A 18 -28.90 0.98 -17.33
C ILE A 18 -28.38 1.13 -15.91
N LYS A 19 -29.26 0.91 -14.92
CA LYS A 19 -28.90 0.91 -13.50
C LYS A 19 -27.88 -0.21 -13.26
N VAL A 20 -26.67 0.16 -12.88
CA VAL A 20 -25.64 -0.79 -12.46
C VAL A 20 -26.20 -1.62 -11.30
N LYS A 21 -26.31 -2.93 -11.52
CA LYS A 21 -26.70 -3.87 -10.46
C LYS A 21 -25.65 -3.75 -9.34
N LYS A 22 -26.05 -3.25 -8.18
CA LYS A 22 -25.22 -3.27 -6.97
C LYS A 22 -24.97 -4.74 -6.62
N GLN A 23 -23.85 -5.28 -7.07
CA GLN A 23 -23.34 -6.52 -6.52
C GLN A 23 -23.04 -6.27 -5.05
N ALA A 24 -23.40 -7.21 -4.18
CA ALA A 24 -22.96 -7.17 -2.80
C ALA A 24 -21.43 -7.10 -2.84
N ARG A 25 -20.85 -5.93 -2.55
CA ARG A 25 -19.41 -5.79 -2.43
C ARG A 25 -18.97 -6.85 -1.43
N ARG A 26 -18.06 -7.76 -1.82
CA ARG A 26 -17.23 -8.42 -0.82
C ARG A 26 -16.57 -7.29 -0.03
N SER A 27 -17.04 -7.10 1.20
CA SER A 27 -16.68 -5.97 2.05
C SER A 27 -15.42 -6.24 2.86
N SER A 28 -14.85 -7.44 2.77
CA SER A 28 -13.56 -7.77 3.36
C SER A 28 -12.45 -7.33 2.42
N VAL A 29 -11.57 -6.46 2.91
CA VAL A 29 -10.24 -6.31 2.32
C VAL A 29 -9.55 -7.65 2.50
N ASP A 30 -9.13 -8.28 1.41
CA ASP A 30 -8.32 -9.49 1.50
C ASP A 30 -7.01 -9.16 2.21
N TYR A 31 -6.64 -9.98 3.19
CA TYR A 31 -5.43 -9.80 3.99
C TYR A 31 -4.62 -11.09 4.00
N LEU A 32 -3.32 -10.95 4.24
CA LEU A 32 -2.42 -12.07 4.36
C LEU A 32 -2.39 -12.54 5.82
N THR A 33 -2.44 -13.85 6.04
CA THR A 33 -2.26 -14.43 7.38
C THR A 33 -0.83 -14.19 7.87
N VAL A 34 -0.60 -14.30 9.18
CA VAL A 34 0.75 -14.18 9.77
C VAL A 34 1.72 -15.17 9.12
N ASP A 35 1.29 -16.42 8.92
CA ASP A 35 2.09 -17.43 8.22
C ASP A 35 2.36 -17.06 6.76
N GLY A 36 1.38 -16.47 6.08
CA GLY A 36 1.56 -15.99 4.71
C GLY A 36 2.59 -14.88 4.62
N ILE A 37 2.63 -13.95 5.59
CA ILE A 37 3.63 -12.89 5.66
C ILE A 37 5.00 -13.47 5.97
N LYS A 38 5.08 -14.40 6.92
CA LYS A 38 6.33 -15.10 7.25
C LYS A 38 6.94 -15.76 6.02
N HIS A 39 6.16 -16.56 5.30
CA HIS A 39 6.62 -17.20 4.08
C HIS A 39 7.02 -16.20 3.00
N LEU A 40 6.26 -15.11 2.82
CA LEU A 40 6.60 -14.07 1.86
C LEU A 40 7.98 -13.46 2.15
N LEU A 41 8.28 -13.15 3.42
CA LEU A 41 9.55 -12.56 3.82
C LEU A 41 10.71 -13.57 3.69
N GLU A 42 10.49 -14.84 4.01
CA GLU A 42 11.48 -15.92 3.88
C GLU A 42 11.95 -16.18 2.44
N GLN A 43 11.10 -15.94 1.44
CA GLN A 43 11.46 -16.15 0.03
C GLN A 43 12.40 -15.06 -0.53
N ILE A 44 12.67 -13.99 0.21
CA ILE A 44 13.45 -12.85 -0.30
C ILE A 44 14.96 -13.16 -0.21
N PRO A 45 15.72 -13.11 -1.32
CA PRO A 45 17.13 -13.48 -1.33
C PRO A 45 18.03 -12.45 -0.61
N THR A 46 18.54 -12.77 0.57
CA THR A 46 19.38 -11.87 1.40
C THR A 46 20.85 -11.78 0.96
N ASN A 47 21.27 -12.64 0.03
CA ASN A 47 22.62 -12.62 -0.55
C ASN A 47 22.85 -11.39 -1.45
N THR A 48 21.80 -10.80 -2.02
CA THR A 48 21.90 -9.62 -2.88
C THR A 48 21.61 -8.32 -2.15
N ARG A 49 22.23 -7.21 -2.60
CA ARG A 49 21.92 -5.86 -2.08
C ARG A 49 20.44 -5.53 -2.25
N THR A 50 19.87 -5.84 -3.41
CA THR A 50 18.46 -5.59 -3.73
C THR A 50 17.53 -6.40 -2.83
N GLY A 51 17.84 -7.66 -2.57
CA GLY A 51 17.01 -8.48 -1.71
C GLY A 51 17.06 -8.06 -0.25
N ARG A 52 18.23 -7.68 0.29
CA ARG A 52 18.30 -7.06 1.64
C ARG A 52 17.47 -5.78 1.73
N ARG A 53 17.52 -4.93 0.70
CA ARG A 53 16.69 -3.73 0.62
C ARG A 53 15.20 -4.09 0.61
N ASN A 54 14.79 -5.05 -0.22
CA ASN A 54 13.39 -5.44 -0.34
C ASN A 54 12.86 -6.06 0.97
N LEU A 55 13.68 -6.89 1.63
CA LEU A 55 13.37 -7.44 2.94
C LEU A 55 13.16 -6.33 3.97
N ALA A 56 14.09 -5.38 4.06
CA ALA A 56 13.98 -4.25 4.98
C ALA A 56 12.72 -3.39 4.71
N LEU A 57 12.41 -3.13 3.44
CA LEU A 57 11.21 -2.38 3.05
C LEU A 57 9.92 -3.11 3.47
N LEU A 58 9.81 -4.41 3.18
CA LEU A 58 8.60 -5.18 3.50
C LEU A 58 8.45 -5.44 5.00
N ALA A 59 9.55 -5.71 5.71
CA ALA A 59 9.56 -5.84 7.15
C ALA A 59 9.14 -4.52 7.84
N LEU A 60 9.68 -3.38 7.38
CA LEU A 60 9.29 -2.07 7.89
C LEU A 60 7.83 -1.73 7.58
N LEU A 61 7.34 -2.10 6.40
CA LEU A 61 5.93 -1.94 6.03
C LEU A 61 5.01 -2.72 6.98
N TYR A 62 5.39 -3.97 7.28
CA TYR A 62 4.67 -4.85 8.20
C TYR A 62 4.69 -4.30 9.63
N ASP A 63 5.85 -3.87 10.13
CA ASP A 63 6.02 -3.38 11.50
C ASP A 63 5.28 -2.05 11.75
N SER A 64 5.45 -1.10 10.83
CA SER A 64 4.98 0.27 11.02
C SER A 64 3.56 0.53 10.52
N GLY A 65 2.99 -0.40 9.73
CA GLY A 65 1.72 -0.19 9.03
C GLY A 65 1.74 1.03 8.10
N ALA A 66 2.91 1.43 7.61
CA ALA A 66 3.05 2.53 6.67
C ALA A 66 2.33 2.23 5.34
N ARG A 67 1.94 3.27 4.61
CA ARG A 67 1.52 3.12 3.21
C ARG A 67 2.76 3.04 2.32
N VAL A 68 2.64 2.36 1.17
CA VAL A 68 3.73 2.28 0.18
C VAL A 68 4.26 3.67 -0.19
N GLY A 69 3.39 4.67 -0.38
CA GLY A 69 3.80 6.05 -0.64
C GLY A 69 4.64 6.66 0.50
N GLU A 70 4.24 6.43 1.75
CA GLU A 70 4.99 6.94 2.92
C GLU A 70 6.37 6.24 3.05
N LEU A 71 6.47 4.99 2.58
CA LEU A 71 7.68 4.18 2.63
C LEU A 71 8.70 4.55 1.54
N ILE A 72 8.24 4.87 0.33
CA ILE A 72 9.15 5.24 -0.78
C ILE A 72 9.72 6.66 -0.62
N ASP A 73 9.01 7.53 0.09
CA ASP A 73 9.44 8.91 0.38
C ASP A 73 10.28 9.03 1.67
N LEU A 74 10.60 7.88 2.28
CA LEU A 74 11.25 7.81 3.59
C LEU A 74 12.74 8.16 3.46
N THR A 75 13.23 8.99 4.38
CA THR A 75 14.63 9.44 4.39
C THR A 75 15.35 8.87 5.62
N PRO A 76 16.70 8.81 5.62
CA PRO A 76 17.45 8.33 6.79
C PRO A 76 17.14 9.11 8.08
N SER A 77 16.82 10.41 7.99
CA SER A 77 16.45 11.24 9.15
C SER A 77 15.04 10.95 9.69
N SER A 78 14.22 10.21 8.95
CA SER A 78 12.92 9.76 9.42
C SER A 78 13.02 8.57 10.40
N LEU A 79 14.17 7.91 10.47
CA LEU A 79 14.40 6.73 11.31
C LEU A 79 15.23 7.10 12.54
N ASN A 80 14.72 6.78 13.72
CA ASN A 80 15.50 6.78 14.95
C ASN A 80 15.73 5.34 15.38
N LEU A 81 16.96 4.86 15.21
CA LEU A 81 17.37 3.50 15.58
C LEU A 81 17.96 3.42 17.00
N ASN A 82 18.09 4.57 17.69
CA ASN A 82 18.45 4.59 19.11
C ASN A 82 17.23 4.27 19.96
N LYS A 83 17.42 3.77 21.18
CA LYS A 83 16.30 3.53 22.10
C LYS A 83 15.72 4.86 22.59
N PRO A 84 14.39 5.09 22.51
CA PRO A 84 13.38 4.22 21.91
C PRO A 84 13.37 4.26 20.37
N CYS A 85 13.30 3.10 19.72
CA CYS A 85 13.33 3.00 18.26
C CYS A 85 11.98 3.42 17.66
N TYR A 86 11.98 4.30 16.66
CA TYR A 86 10.76 4.72 15.97
C TYR A 86 11.02 5.21 14.55
N VAL A 87 9.97 5.20 13.74
CA VAL A 87 9.94 5.81 12.40
C VAL A 87 8.94 6.97 12.37
N THR A 88 9.34 8.07 11.74
CA THR A 88 8.46 9.23 11.50
C THR A 88 7.87 9.16 10.11
N LEU A 89 6.55 8.98 10.03
CA LEU A 89 5.80 8.90 8.77
C LEU A 89 5.10 10.22 8.46
N LEU A 90 5.15 10.64 7.19
CA LEU A 90 4.47 11.85 6.71
C LEU A 90 3.15 11.47 6.01
N GLY A 91 2.03 11.74 6.67
CA GLY A 91 0.70 11.46 6.15
C GLY A 91 0.10 12.61 5.33
N LYS A 92 -1.16 12.40 4.91
CA LYS A 92 -1.94 13.39 4.14
C LYS A 92 -2.01 14.75 4.86
N GLY A 93 -1.77 15.82 4.11
CA GLY A 93 -1.76 17.19 4.65
C GLY A 93 -0.49 17.54 5.43
N GLY A 94 0.61 16.80 5.22
CA GLY A 94 1.91 17.07 5.86
C GLY A 94 1.96 16.71 7.35
N LYS A 95 0.96 15.97 7.86
CA LYS A 95 0.89 15.57 9.26
C LYS A 95 1.90 14.46 9.54
N LYS A 96 2.76 14.68 10.53
CA LYS A 96 3.75 13.67 10.98
C LYS A 96 3.16 12.81 12.08
N ARG A 97 3.48 11.52 12.08
CA ARG A 97 3.24 10.60 13.20
C ARG A 97 4.49 9.79 13.46
N MET A 98 4.77 9.52 14.73
CA MET A 98 5.86 8.62 15.15
C MET A 98 5.25 7.25 15.42
N VAL A 99 5.81 6.23 14.78
CA VAL A 99 5.43 4.83 14.97
C VAL A 99 6.60 4.12 15.64
N PRO A 100 6.43 3.56 16.86
CA PRO A 100 7.48 2.79 17.50
C PRO A 100 7.77 1.54 16.68
N LEU A 101 9.05 1.21 16.52
CA LEU A 101 9.48 -0.02 15.86
C LEU A 101 9.74 -1.10 16.91
N GLN A 102 9.47 -2.35 16.59
CA GLN A 102 9.76 -3.45 17.51
C GLN A 102 11.27 -3.66 17.65
N ASN A 103 11.72 -3.99 18.87
CA ASN A 103 13.14 -4.18 19.16
C ASN A 103 13.67 -5.54 18.68
N GLU A 104 12.79 -6.48 18.34
CA GLU A 104 13.13 -7.83 17.86
C GLU A 104 12.09 -8.24 16.81
N GLN A 105 12.55 -8.65 15.62
CA GLN A 105 11.79 -9.32 14.57
C GLN A 105 12.47 -10.64 14.22
#